data_AF-A0A1D4PXJ6-F1
#
_entry.id   AF-A0A1D4PXJ6-F1
#
_cell.length_a   1.000
_cell.length_b   1.000
_cell.length_c   1.000
_cell.angle_alpha   90.00
_cell.angle_beta   90.00
_cell.angle_gamma   90.00
#
_symmetry.space_group_name_H-M   'P 1'
#
loop_
_entity.id
_entity.type
_entity.pdbx_description
1 polymer ?
#
loop_
_entity_poly.entity_id
_entity_poly.type
_entity_poly.pdbx_seq_one_letter_code
_entity_poly.pdbx_strand_id
1 'polypeptide(L)'
;MKRAIILFISAIFVLSACGQNDEKSKAPSNDKAQEKESGSVKEIATDKNVQGDDYRTILPFKESQARGLLQDNMANSYNGEDFENGLLDLSKSVFPTDEYLYQDGQYLDKDMINAFLSPKYTKSEIDDMDESERKEKKANENLGLNPSHKGETDPEKIAENSPAYLSNILEQDFYGSGDTKGKKIKGMTIGLAMNSTYYYQKEKNGETYSKDLDDKEIKKQGKQMAGELLSRFRENKGLKDIPIHFAIYKQSGENSIIPGEFIAGTTVEEGKTRINDWKDIKQKTALLPSEEAGKIDENLNSDFKQFNDNLQSYFNNFTQAVGTVKFDNKKAKQLSVDVPIDYYGKAETIGITQYVTEQAEKYFDGIDAYEIHIKDGNNPKALISKTKDDKEPQVHIYKNNN
;
A
#
# COMPACT_ATOMS: atom_id res chain seq x y z
N MET A 1 28.81 -70.89 24.29
CA MET A 1 27.96 -71.55 25.32
C MET A 1 28.42 -71.18 26.73
N LYS A 2 27.73 -70.24 27.39
CA LYS A 2 27.70 -69.95 28.85
C LYS A 2 26.30 -69.37 29.11
N ARG A 3 25.37 -70.08 29.77
CA ARG A 3 24.95 -69.93 31.19
C ARG A 3 24.66 -68.47 31.62
N ALA A 4 23.56 -68.12 32.30
CA ALA A 4 22.33 -68.83 32.70
C ALA A 4 21.28 -67.84 33.31
N ILE A 5 19.96 -68.10 33.11
CA ILE A 5 18.80 -68.04 34.04
C ILE A 5 18.66 -66.78 34.97
N ILE A 6 17.50 -66.09 35.05
CA ILE A 6 16.51 -66.16 36.17
C ILE A 6 15.26 -65.27 35.90
N LEU A 7 14.07 -65.92 35.86
CA LEU A 7 12.76 -65.64 36.52
C LEU A 7 12.06 -64.25 36.42
N PHE A 8 10.73 -64.07 36.65
CA PHE A 8 9.68 -64.95 37.22
C PHE A 8 8.28 -64.73 36.56
N ILE A 9 7.40 -65.72 36.74
CA ILE A 9 6.00 -65.88 36.27
C ILE A 9 4.98 -64.85 36.83
N SER A 10 3.99 -64.47 36.03
CA SER A 10 2.57 -64.36 36.45
C SER A 10 1.63 -64.21 35.23
N ALA A 11 0.65 -65.11 35.07
CA ALA A 11 -0.33 -65.07 33.99
C ALA A 11 -1.75 -65.22 34.57
N ILE A 12 -2.72 -64.50 34.00
CA ILE A 12 -4.15 -64.82 34.12
C ILE A 12 -4.76 -64.77 32.71
N PHE A 13 -5.14 -65.95 32.22
CA PHE A 13 -6.02 -66.11 31.06
C PHE A 13 -7.47 -65.88 31.48
N VAL A 14 -8.29 -65.32 30.59
CA VAL A 14 -9.71 -65.72 30.49
C VAL A 14 -10.06 -65.90 29.02
N LEU A 15 -10.51 -67.12 28.68
CA LEU A 15 -11.09 -67.48 27.39
C LEU A 15 -12.62 -67.49 27.51
N SER A 16 -13.25 -66.99 26.45
CA SER A 16 -14.62 -67.17 25.99
C SER A 16 -15.47 -68.34 26.54
N ALA A 17 -16.76 -68.05 26.81
CA ALA A 17 -17.89 -68.95 26.50
C ALA A 17 -19.19 -68.12 26.31
N CYS A 18 -20.13 -68.58 25.47
CA CYS A 18 -21.32 -67.83 25.02
C CYS A 18 -22.64 -68.41 25.52
N GLY A 19 -23.71 -67.59 25.49
CA GLY A 19 -25.12 -68.02 25.37
C GLY A 19 -26.07 -67.46 26.44
N GLN A 20 -27.38 -67.25 26.19
CA GLN A 20 -28.14 -67.19 24.92
C GLN A 20 -29.58 -66.64 25.20
N ASN A 21 -30.10 -65.77 24.31
CA ASN A 21 -31.52 -65.33 24.15
C ASN A 21 -32.22 -64.62 25.35
N ASP A 22 -33.15 -63.67 25.19
CA ASP A 22 -33.76 -62.94 24.04
C ASP A 22 -34.22 -61.54 24.57
N GLU A 23 -34.68 -60.52 23.83
CA GLU A 23 -35.16 -60.38 22.44
C GLU A 23 -34.94 -58.92 21.91
N LYS A 24 -35.47 -58.57 20.72
CA LYS A 24 -35.83 -57.21 20.18
C LYS A 24 -34.96 -56.00 20.61
N SER A 25 -34.19 -55.32 19.73
CA SER A 25 -34.62 -54.75 18.44
C SER A 25 -33.42 -54.43 17.53
N LYS A 26 -33.58 -54.51 16.20
CA LYS A 26 -32.49 -54.25 15.21
C LYS A 26 -32.46 -52.79 14.73
N ALA A 27 -31.26 -52.21 14.69
CA ALA A 27 -30.82 -51.25 13.67
C ALA A 27 -29.31 -51.48 13.40
N PRO A 28 -28.86 -51.61 12.14
CA PRO A 28 -27.47 -51.97 11.83
C PRO A 28 -26.53 -50.75 11.82
N SER A 29 -25.28 -51.01 12.21
CA SER A 29 -24.13 -50.13 12.08
C SER A 29 -23.78 -49.80 10.63
N ASN A 30 -23.11 -48.67 10.40
CA ASN A 30 -22.12 -48.54 9.33
C ASN A 30 -21.04 -47.53 9.71
N ASP A 31 -19.79 -47.86 9.40
CA ASP A 31 -18.62 -47.06 9.72
C ASP A 31 -18.66 -45.68 9.05
N LYS A 32 -18.21 -44.66 9.79
CA LYS A 32 -17.64 -43.44 9.20
C LYS A 32 -16.31 -43.14 9.87
N ALA A 33 -15.27 -43.07 9.04
CA ALA A 33 -13.99 -42.51 9.43
C ALA A 33 -14.20 -41.08 9.95
N GLN A 34 -13.45 -40.70 10.99
CA GLN A 34 -13.40 -39.31 11.44
C GLN A 34 -12.71 -38.47 10.36
N GLU A 35 -13.50 -37.66 9.63
CA GLU A 35 -12.94 -36.54 8.89
C GLU A 35 -12.29 -35.57 9.89
N LYS A 36 -11.05 -35.17 9.58
CA LYS A 36 -10.46 -34.01 10.25
C LYS A 36 -11.21 -32.78 9.76
N GLU A 37 -11.91 -32.08 10.66
CA GLU A 37 -12.35 -30.71 10.40
C GLU A 37 -11.11 -29.82 10.20
N SER A 38 -10.76 -29.61 8.93
CA SER A 38 -9.94 -28.47 8.54
C SER A 38 -10.79 -27.23 8.78
N GLY A 39 -10.38 -26.36 9.70
CA GLY A 39 -11.14 -25.17 10.08
C GLY A 39 -11.53 -24.35 8.84
N SER A 40 -12.83 -24.08 8.68
CA SER A 40 -13.35 -23.41 7.51
C SER A 40 -12.81 -21.98 7.43
N VAL A 41 -11.96 -21.70 6.44
CA VAL A 41 -11.56 -20.33 6.12
C VAL A 41 -12.82 -19.53 5.78
N LYS A 42 -12.99 -18.36 6.40
CA LYS A 42 -14.20 -17.53 6.27
C LYS A 42 -14.40 -17.12 4.80
N GLU A 43 -15.47 -17.60 4.14
CA GLU A 43 -15.75 -17.36 2.71
C GLU A 43 -16.53 -16.04 2.44
N ILE A 44 -16.50 -15.10 3.38
CA ILE A 44 -17.31 -13.89 3.37
C ILE A 44 -16.40 -12.72 3.75
N ALA A 45 -16.44 -11.64 2.99
CA ALA A 45 -15.73 -10.38 3.21
C ALA A 45 -15.80 -9.89 4.67
N THR A 46 -14.83 -9.07 5.08
CA THR A 46 -14.74 -8.59 6.46
C THR A 46 -16.02 -7.86 6.91
N ASP A 47 -16.62 -8.33 8.00
CA ASP A 47 -17.80 -7.75 8.67
C ASP A 47 -17.41 -6.71 9.73
N LYS A 48 -16.13 -6.32 9.73
CA LYS A 48 -15.56 -5.31 10.63
C LYS A 48 -15.19 -4.10 9.79
N ASN A 49 -15.88 -3.00 10.06
CA ASN A 49 -15.37 -1.68 9.75
C ASN A 49 -14.11 -1.48 10.62
N VAL A 50 -13.02 -1.07 10.00
CA VAL A 50 -11.84 -0.52 10.69
C VAL A 50 -12.18 0.93 11.09
N GLN A 51 -11.31 1.62 11.83
CA GLN A 51 -11.52 3.04 12.14
C GLN A 51 -11.62 3.86 10.85
N GLY A 52 -12.51 4.87 10.82
CA GLY A 52 -12.71 5.73 9.65
C GLY A 52 -13.56 5.11 8.54
N ASP A 53 -13.23 5.47 7.29
CA ASP A 53 -13.99 5.19 6.07
C ASP A 53 -13.34 4.11 5.19
N ASP A 54 -12.53 3.21 5.76
CA ASP A 54 -11.74 2.23 5.03
C ASP A 54 -12.55 1.10 4.38
N TYR A 55 -11.99 0.54 3.30
CA TYR A 55 -12.60 -0.57 2.57
C TYR A 55 -12.63 -1.87 3.36
N ARG A 56 -13.72 -2.62 3.20
CA ARG A 56 -13.80 -4.04 3.58
C ARG A 56 -13.14 -4.90 2.51
N THR A 57 -12.40 -5.92 2.91
CA THR A 57 -11.64 -6.78 1.99
C THR A 57 -12.35 -8.11 1.73
N ILE A 58 -12.18 -8.64 0.51
CA ILE A 58 -12.75 -9.93 0.10
C ILE A 58 -12.01 -11.09 0.77
N LEU A 59 -12.75 -12.10 1.23
CA LEU A 59 -12.18 -13.34 1.78
C LEU A 59 -12.49 -14.57 0.89
N PRO A 60 -11.58 -15.57 0.80
CA PRO A 60 -10.25 -15.59 1.42
C PRO A 60 -9.34 -14.49 0.84
N PHE A 61 -8.51 -13.91 1.70
CA PHE A 61 -7.58 -12.86 1.31
C PHE A 61 -6.69 -13.36 0.17
N LYS A 62 -6.55 -12.54 -0.88
CA LYS A 62 -5.62 -12.77 -1.98
C LYS A 62 -4.61 -11.64 -1.98
N GLU A 63 -3.35 -12.02 -1.94
CA GLU A 63 -2.24 -11.11 -2.15
C GLU A 63 -2.22 -10.60 -3.61
N SER A 64 -1.71 -9.40 -3.83
CA SER A 64 -1.43 -8.89 -5.18
C SER A 64 -0.60 -9.89 -6.00
N GLN A 65 -0.95 -10.07 -7.28
CA GLN A 65 -0.12 -10.81 -8.24
C GLN A 65 1.23 -10.09 -8.52
N ALA A 66 1.36 -8.84 -8.09
CA ALA A 66 2.57 -8.02 -8.17
C ALA A 66 3.36 -7.90 -6.84
N ARG A 67 2.91 -8.55 -5.75
CA ARG A 67 3.42 -8.34 -4.37
C ARG A 67 4.95 -8.30 -4.27
N GLY A 68 5.52 -7.15 -3.87
CA GLY A 68 6.96 -6.93 -3.78
C GLY A 68 7.48 -5.85 -4.74
N LEU A 69 6.82 -5.65 -5.88
CA LEU A 69 7.29 -4.64 -6.86
C LEU A 69 7.17 -3.20 -6.37
N LEU A 70 6.30 -2.90 -5.41
CA LEU A 70 6.26 -1.58 -4.74
C LEU A 70 7.54 -1.29 -3.96
N GLN A 71 8.20 -2.32 -3.41
CA GLN A 71 9.45 -2.18 -2.68
C GLN A 71 10.66 -2.13 -3.63
N ASP A 72 10.62 -2.89 -4.72
CA ASP A 72 11.73 -3.02 -5.68
C ASP A 72 11.85 -1.82 -6.64
N ASN A 73 10.71 -1.24 -7.06
CA ASN A 73 10.64 -0.29 -8.19
C ASN A 73 10.22 1.14 -7.79
N MET A 74 10.42 1.54 -6.53
CA MET A 74 10.17 2.91 -6.05
C MET A 74 11.48 3.57 -5.57
N ALA A 75 11.58 4.90 -5.66
CA ALA A 75 12.79 5.64 -5.32
C ALA A 75 13.21 5.47 -3.85
N ASN A 76 12.24 5.32 -2.94
CA ASN A 76 12.44 4.91 -1.55
C ASN A 76 11.11 4.44 -0.92
N SER A 77 11.17 3.96 0.34
CA SER A 77 10.00 3.47 1.07
C SER A 77 8.93 4.54 1.30
N TYR A 78 9.31 5.79 1.58
CA TYR A 78 8.37 6.90 1.79
C TYR A 78 7.52 7.13 0.53
N ASN A 79 8.14 7.05 -0.65
CA ASN A 79 7.42 7.15 -1.92
C ASN A 79 6.50 5.94 -2.18
N GLY A 80 6.92 4.73 -1.81
CA GLY A 80 6.09 3.52 -1.95
C GLY A 80 4.82 3.60 -1.10
N GLU A 81 4.97 3.92 0.18
CA GLU A 81 3.86 4.03 1.14
C GLU A 81 2.90 5.19 0.80
N ASP A 82 3.43 6.36 0.44
CA ASP A 82 2.59 7.51 0.07
C ASP A 82 1.81 7.28 -1.23
N PHE A 83 2.43 6.60 -2.20
CA PHE A 83 1.81 6.21 -3.45
C PHE A 83 0.67 5.21 -3.24
N GLU A 84 0.89 4.15 -2.44
CA GLU A 84 -0.14 3.13 -2.16
C GLU A 84 -1.33 3.72 -1.38
N ASN A 85 -1.05 4.43 -0.27
CA ASN A 85 -2.07 5.04 0.56
C ASN A 85 -2.82 6.16 -0.18
N GLY A 86 -2.10 7.05 -0.88
CA GLY A 86 -2.72 8.13 -1.64
C GLY A 86 -3.53 7.64 -2.85
N LEU A 87 -3.15 6.52 -3.46
CA LEU A 87 -3.97 5.88 -4.50
C LEU A 87 -5.27 5.31 -3.91
N LEU A 88 -5.21 4.71 -2.73
CA LEU A 88 -6.39 4.21 -2.02
C LEU A 88 -7.34 5.34 -1.62
N ASP A 89 -6.82 6.45 -1.10
CA ASP A 89 -7.61 7.65 -0.77
C ASP A 89 -8.27 8.27 -2.02
N LEU A 90 -7.57 8.33 -3.15
CA LEU A 90 -8.17 8.75 -4.42
C LEU A 90 -9.28 7.79 -4.86
N SER A 91 -9.08 6.48 -4.70
CA SER A 91 -10.10 5.46 -4.99
C SER A 91 -11.37 5.65 -4.18
N LYS A 92 -11.30 6.04 -2.89
CA LYS A 92 -12.49 6.31 -2.04
C LYS A 92 -13.46 7.32 -2.67
N SER A 93 -12.94 8.27 -3.46
CA SER A 93 -13.77 9.28 -4.16
C SER A 93 -14.46 8.79 -5.45
N VAL A 94 -14.05 7.62 -5.97
CA VAL A 94 -14.55 7.03 -7.22
C VAL A 94 -15.34 5.74 -6.96
N PHE A 95 -14.93 4.98 -5.95
CA PHE A 95 -15.50 3.71 -5.53
C PHE A 95 -15.79 3.76 -4.02
N PRO A 96 -16.93 4.33 -3.58
CA PRO A 96 -17.24 4.54 -2.16
C PRO A 96 -17.18 3.25 -1.33
N THR A 97 -16.70 3.33 -0.09
CA THR A 97 -16.36 2.14 0.74
C THR A 97 -17.58 1.44 1.37
N ASP A 98 -18.74 2.08 1.34
CA ASP A 98 -20.04 1.49 1.64
C ASP A 98 -20.58 0.66 0.46
N GLU A 99 -20.40 1.15 -0.78
CA GLU A 99 -20.81 0.50 -2.02
C GLU A 99 -19.83 -0.60 -2.50
N TYR A 100 -18.53 -0.48 -2.22
CA TYR A 100 -17.47 -1.34 -2.78
C TYR A 100 -16.65 -2.11 -1.73
N LEU A 101 -16.16 -3.29 -2.14
CA LEU A 101 -15.14 -4.09 -1.45
C LEU A 101 -13.81 -3.97 -2.20
N TYR A 102 -12.71 -4.01 -1.45
CA TYR A 102 -11.35 -3.95 -1.98
C TYR A 102 -10.70 -5.34 -2.11
N GLN A 103 -9.83 -5.47 -3.12
CA GLN A 103 -8.87 -6.56 -3.28
C GLN A 103 -7.60 -6.00 -3.94
N ASP A 104 -6.44 -6.46 -3.47
CA ASP A 104 -5.15 -6.22 -4.14
C ASP A 104 -5.23 -6.61 -5.63
N GLY A 105 -4.58 -5.86 -6.52
CA GLY A 105 -4.62 -6.12 -7.97
C GLY A 105 -4.33 -7.57 -8.37
N GLN A 106 -5.24 -8.16 -9.15
CA GLN A 106 -5.20 -9.55 -9.61
C GLN A 106 -4.97 -9.71 -11.12
N TYR A 107 -5.01 -8.63 -11.90
CA TYR A 107 -4.96 -8.68 -13.37
C TYR A 107 -3.57 -8.40 -13.95
N LEU A 108 -2.70 -7.69 -13.22
CA LEU A 108 -1.32 -7.41 -13.59
C LEU A 108 -0.35 -8.17 -12.67
N ASP A 109 0.21 -9.26 -13.18
CA ASP A 109 1.29 -9.98 -12.50
C ASP A 109 2.64 -9.26 -12.60
N LYS A 110 3.63 -9.73 -11.84
CA LYS A 110 4.99 -9.16 -11.83
C LYS A 110 5.63 -9.09 -13.22
N ASP A 111 5.48 -10.14 -14.02
CA ASP A 111 6.12 -10.25 -15.32
C ASP A 111 5.47 -9.32 -16.34
N MET A 112 4.17 -9.04 -16.19
CA MET A 112 3.43 -8.06 -16.98
C MET A 112 3.80 -6.63 -16.60
N ILE A 113 3.91 -6.32 -15.31
CA ILE A 113 4.35 -5.01 -14.84
C ILE A 113 5.81 -4.75 -15.26
N ASN A 114 6.74 -5.67 -15.00
CA ASN A 114 8.14 -5.48 -15.41
C ASN A 114 8.31 -5.34 -16.95
N ALA A 115 7.49 -6.04 -17.74
CA ALA A 115 7.44 -5.84 -19.19
C ALA A 115 6.87 -4.46 -19.59
N PHE A 116 5.96 -3.88 -18.81
CA PHE A 116 5.45 -2.51 -19.00
C PHE A 116 6.47 -1.45 -18.57
N LEU A 117 7.24 -1.69 -17.49
CA LEU A 117 8.29 -0.79 -17.00
C LEU A 117 9.53 -0.77 -17.90
N SER A 118 9.72 -1.80 -18.73
CA SER A 118 10.81 -1.88 -19.71
C SER A 118 10.75 -0.73 -20.74
N PRO A 119 11.89 -0.31 -21.32
CA PRO A 119 11.88 0.58 -22.47
C PRO A 119 11.23 -0.10 -23.67
N LYS A 120 10.54 0.68 -24.52
CA LYS A 120 10.00 0.17 -25.78
C LYS A 120 11.14 -0.18 -26.75
N TYR A 121 11.08 -1.34 -27.39
CA TYR A 121 12.10 -1.76 -28.35
C TYR A 121 11.75 -1.31 -29.78
N THR A 122 12.77 -0.87 -30.51
CA THR A 122 12.74 -0.75 -31.96
C THR A 122 12.84 -2.12 -32.62
N LYS A 123 12.53 -2.19 -33.92
CA LYS A 123 12.68 -3.44 -34.66
C LYS A 123 14.14 -3.94 -34.68
N SER A 124 15.14 -3.06 -34.79
CA SER A 124 16.55 -3.48 -34.76
C SER A 124 16.91 -4.09 -33.41
N GLU A 125 16.56 -3.42 -32.31
CA GLU A 125 16.83 -3.94 -30.96
C GLU A 125 16.21 -5.34 -30.76
N ILE A 126 14.98 -5.59 -31.27
CA ILE A 126 14.38 -6.93 -31.23
C ILE A 126 15.13 -7.91 -32.15
N ASP A 127 15.49 -7.50 -33.37
CA ASP A 127 16.17 -8.35 -34.35
C ASP A 127 17.60 -8.74 -33.91
N ASP A 128 18.26 -7.91 -33.09
CA ASP A 128 19.61 -8.11 -32.54
C ASP A 128 19.63 -8.98 -31.25
N MET A 129 18.53 -9.07 -30.50
CA MET A 129 18.40 -9.95 -29.31
C MET A 129 18.41 -11.44 -29.69
N ASP A 130 18.93 -12.31 -28.83
CA ASP A 130 18.80 -13.77 -29.01
C ASP A 130 17.39 -14.31 -28.63
N GLU A 131 17.09 -15.56 -29.00
CA GLU A 131 15.75 -16.14 -28.77
C GLU A 131 15.39 -16.26 -27.27
N SER A 132 16.38 -16.52 -26.41
CA SER A 132 16.21 -16.54 -24.95
C SER A 132 15.87 -15.14 -24.42
N GLU A 133 16.65 -14.13 -24.79
CA GLU A 133 16.45 -12.75 -24.37
C GLU A 133 15.10 -12.19 -24.84
N ARG A 134 14.72 -12.43 -26.11
CA ARG A 134 13.41 -12.01 -26.63
C ARG A 134 12.26 -12.62 -25.84
N LYS A 135 12.40 -13.87 -25.39
CA LYS A 135 11.37 -14.58 -24.63
C LYS A 135 11.30 -14.12 -23.18
N GLU A 136 12.45 -13.92 -22.53
CA GLU A 136 12.56 -13.40 -21.17
C GLU A 136 11.97 -11.98 -21.06
N LYS A 137 12.35 -11.09 -21.98
CA LYS A 137 11.90 -9.69 -22.00
C LYS A 137 10.53 -9.46 -22.64
N LYS A 138 9.83 -10.53 -23.07
CA LYS A 138 8.59 -10.47 -23.91
C LYS A 138 8.74 -9.51 -25.10
N ALA A 139 9.93 -9.42 -25.69
CA ALA A 139 10.31 -8.36 -26.64
C ALA A 139 9.47 -8.39 -27.93
N ASN A 140 8.99 -9.58 -28.34
CA ASN A 140 8.10 -9.74 -29.50
C ASN A 140 6.72 -9.09 -29.30
N GLU A 141 6.24 -8.99 -28.06
CA GLU A 141 5.00 -8.29 -27.69
C GLU A 141 5.25 -6.76 -27.54
N ASN A 142 6.52 -6.37 -27.34
CA ASN A 142 7.00 -4.99 -27.26
C ASN A 142 6.18 -4.11 -26.30
N LEU A 143 5.93 -4.67 -25.10
CA LEU A 143 5.03 -4.09 -24.10
C LEU A 143 5.62 -2.87 -23.38
N GLY A 144 6.91 -2.57 -23.55
CA GLY A 144 7.58 -1.46 -22.86
C GLY A 144 6.88 -0.12 -23.04
N LEU A 145 6.62 0.57 -21.93
CA LEU A 145 6.01 1.90 -21.89
C LEU A 145 7.05 3.01 -21.80
N ASN A 146 8.23 2.73 -21.24
CA ASN A 146 9.30 3.72 -21.14
C ASN A 146 9.90 4.06 -22.52
N PRO A 147 10.51 5.26 -22.69
CA PRO A 147 11.07 5.67 -23.97
C PRO A 147 12.08 4.66 -24.52
N SER A 148 12.01 4.43 -25.83
CA SER A 148 12.98 3.60 -26.55
C SER A 148 14.35 4.27 -26.59
N HIS A 149 15.42 3.50 -26.33
CA HIS A 149 16.81 3.93 -26.46
C HIS A 149 17.27 4.00 -27.92
N LYS A 150 16.55 3.36 -28.85
CA LYS A 150 16.81 3.40 -30.31
C LYS A 150 18.22 2.90 -30.68
N GLY A 151 18.73 1.91 -29.95
CA GLY A 151 20.07 1.36 -30.11
C GLY A 151 21.18 2.16 -29.44
N GLU A 152 20.89 3.24 -28.71
CA GLU A 152 21.88 3.90 -27.85
C GLU A 152 22.16 3.02 -26.62
N THR A 153 23.43 2.93 -26.24
CA THR A 153 23.92 2.09 -25.13
C THR A 153 24.75 2.87 -24.12
N ASP A 154 25.12 4.12 -24.43
CA ASP A 154 25.77 5.04 -23.52
C ASP A 154 24.80 5.50 -22.41
N PRO A 155 25.08 5.23 -21.12
CA PRO A 155 24.15 5.56 -20.03
C PRO A 155 23.87 7.07 -19.86
N GLU A 156 24.84 7.93 -20.17
CA GLU A 156 24.69 9.37 -20.05
C GLU A 156 23.78 9.91 -21.17
N LYS A 157 23.94 9.43 -22.40
CA LYS A 157 23.02 9.76 -23.49
C LYS A 157 21.63 9.15 -23.32
N ILE A 158 21.52 7.96 -22.72
CA ILE A 158 20.22 7.36 -22.36
C ILE A 158 19.51 8.26 -21.35
N ALA A 159 20.20 8.67 -20.28
CA ALA A 159 19.68 9.64 -19.32
C ALA A 159 19.31 10.97 -19.98
N GLU A 160 20.08 11.42 -20.98
CA GLU A 160 19.78 12.64 -21.70
C GLU A 160 18.51 12.57 -22.55
N ASN A 161 18.34 11.51 -23.34
CA ASN A 161 17.42 11.46 -24.47
C ASN A 161 16.23 10.49 -24.31
N SER A 162 16.38 9.49 -23.44
CA SER A 162 15.40 8.41 -23.23
C SER A 162 15.41 7.86 -21.78
N PRO A 163 15.36 8.71 -20.73
CA PRO A 163 15.35 8.25 -19.36
C PRO A 163 14.06 7.48 -19.05
N ALA A 164 14.09 6.59 -18.05
CA ALA A 164 12.89 5.94 -17.56
C ALA A 164 12.03 6.95 -16.79
N TYR A 165 10.87 7.30 -17.35
CA TYR A 165 9.88 8.16 -16.70
C TYR A 165 8.98 7.37 -15.76
N LEU A 166 8.57 6.15 -16.16
CA LEU A 166 7.74 5.27 -15.35
C LEU A 166 8.63 4.39 -14.48
N SER A 167 8.42 4.46 -13.17
CA SER A 167 9.10 3.63 -12.16
C SER A 167 8.26 2.43 -11.80
N ASN A 168 6.95 2.62 -11.58
CA ASN A 168 6.08 1.54 -11.12
C ASN A 168 4.62 1.69 -11.57
N ILE A 169 3.87 0.60 -11.49
CA ILE A 169 2.42 0.56 -11.69
C ILE A 169 1.80 -0.15 -10.48
N LEU A 170 0.73 0.41 -9.92
CA LEU A 170 -0.07 -0.23 -8.87
C LEU A 170 -1.52 -0.40 -9.34
N GLU A 171 -2.09 -1.56 -9.04
CA GLU A 171 -3.46 -1.96 -9.36
C GLU A 171 -4.24 -2.20 -8.07
N GLN A 172 -5.45 -1.64 -8.01
CA GLN A 172 -6.43 -1.83 -6.94
C GLN A 172 -7.75 -2.28 -7.56
N ASP A 173 -8.29 -3.42 -7.13
CA ASP A 173 -9.54 -3.99 -7.66
C ASP A 173 -10.73 -3.73 -6.74
N PHE A 174 -11.85 -3.29 -7.32
CA PHE A 174 -13.07 -2.96 -6.61
C PHE A 174 -14.25 -3.82 -7.04
N TYR A 175 -14.98 -4.36 -6.08
CA TYR A 175 -16.11 -5.26 -6.29
C TYR A 175 -17.35 -4.70 -5.58
N GLY A 176 -18.56 -5.04 -6.00
CA GLY A 176 -19.76 -4.57 -5.31
C GLY A 176 -19.88 -5.16 -3.90
N SER A 177 -20.43 -4.40 -2.95
CA SER A 177 -20.59 -4.77 -1.52
C SER A 177 -21.23 -6.15 -1.25
N GLY A 178 -22.03 -6.67 -2.19
CA GLY A 178 -22.63 -8.01 -2.12
C GLY A 178 -21.82 -9.15 -2.74
N ASP A 179 -20.73 -8.88 -3.48
CA ASP A 179 -19.87 -9.90 -4.09
C ASP A 179 -18.73 -10.31 -3.16
N THR A 180 -19.10 -10.97 -2.06
CA THR A 180 -18.18 -11.38 -0.99
C THR A 180 -17.15 -12.42 -1.41
N LYS A 181 -17.19 -12.90 -2.67
CA LYS A 181 -16.28 -13.90 -3.25
C LYS A 181 -15.45 -13.36 -4.42
N GLY A 182 -15.58 -12.08 -4.77
CA GLY A 182 -14.80 -11.44 -5.84
C GLY A 182 -14.97 -12.10 -7.21
N LYS A 183 -16.23 -12.39 -7.61
CA LYS A 183 -16.55 -13.06 -8.88
C LYS A 183 -16.63 -12.11 -10.07
N LYS A 184 -17.03 -10.86 -9.86
CA LYS A 184 -17.18 -9.86 -10.91
C LYS A 184 -16.66 -8.50 -10.42
N ILE A 185 -15.47 -8.15 -10.90
CA ILE A 185 -14.91 -6.81 -10.75
C ILE A 185 -15.90 -5.74 -11.25
N LYS A 186 -15.94 -4.62 -10.52
CA LYS A 186 -16.86 -3.49 -10.71
C LYS A 186 -16.17 -2.15 -10.86
N GLY A 187 -14.88 -2.07 -10.54
CA GLY A 187 -14.04 -0.92 -10.76
C GLY A 187 -12.58 -1.31 -10.59
N MET A 188 -11.68 -0.50 -11.12
CA MET A 188 -10.23 -0.68 -10.99
C MET A 188 -9.59 0.69 -10.86
N THR A 189 -8.58 0.83 -10.00
CA THR A 189 -7.70 2.01 -9.95
C THR A 189 -6.29 1.61 -10.34
N ILE A 190 -5.68 2.43 -11.19
CA ILE A 190 -4.33 2.23 -11.71
C ILE A 190 -3.49 3.46 -11.38
N GLY A 191 -2.53 3.28 -10.49
CA GLY A 191 -1.50 4.27 -10.18
C GLY A 191 -0.32 4.12 -11.14
N LEU A 192 0.20 5.24 -11.65
CA LEU A 192 1.48 5.30 -12.36
C LEU A 192 2.47 6.10 -11.51
N ALA A 193 3.48 5.44 -10.96
CA ALA A 193 4.56 6.09 -10.21
C ALA A 193 5.65 6.54 -11.17
N MET A 194 5.84 7.85 -11.27
CA MET A 194 6.75 8.49 -12.20
C MET A 194 8.00 9.01 -11.48
N ASN A 195 9.17 8.90 -12.11
CA ASN A 195 10.41 9.49 -11.62
C ASN A 195 10.39 11.01 -11.76
N SER A 196 10.73 11.74 -10.68
CA SER A 196 11.19 13.14 -10.79
C SER A 196 12.64 13.22 -11.26
N THR A 197 13.43 12.21 -10.89
CA THR A 197 14.88 12.17 -11.05
C THR A 197 15.24 10.78 -11.53
N TYR A 198 15.95 10.69 -12.66
CA TYR A 198 16.41 9.43 -13.23
C TYR A 198 17.84 9.14 -12.75
N TYR A 199 18.02 8.01 -12.08
CA TYR A 199 19.30 7.56 -11.53
C TYR A 199 19.96 6.54 -12.46
N TYR A 200 21.26 6.66 -12.68
CA TYR A 200 22.02 5.79 -13.60
C TYR A 200 23.49 5.68 -13.21
N GLN A 201 24.15 4.61 -13.64
CA GLN A 201 25.60 4.41 -13.47
C GLN A 201 26.27 4.31 -14.84
N LYS A 202 27.45 4.93 -14.99
CA LYS A 202 28.24 4.87 -16.24
C LYS A 202 29.00 3.55 -16.40
N GLU A 203 29.26 2.86 -15.29
CA GLU A 203 29.90 1.55 -15.22
C GLU A 203 29.32 0.71 -14.09
N LYS A 204 29.44 -0.62 -14.18
CA LYS A 204 28.84 -1.54 -13.21
C LYS A 204 29.47 -1.39 -11.83
N ASN A 205 28.65 -1.10 -10.81
CA ASN A 205 29.07 -0.81 -9.44
C ASN A 205 29.88 0.50 -9.32
N GLY A 206 29.73 1.42 -10.27
CA GLY A 206 30.35 2.75 -10.24
C GLY A 206 29.57 3.76 -9.39
N GLU A 207 29.90 5.04 -9.56
CA GLU A 207 29.16 6.16 -8.98
C GLU A 207 27.75 6.26 -9.60
N THR A 208 26.75 6.57 -8.75
CA THR A 208 25.37 6.85 -9.19
C THR A 208 25.24 8.32 -9.58
N TYR A 209 25.01 8.56 -10.86
CA TYR A 209 24.63 9.86 -11.40
C TYR A 209 23.11 10.01 -11.40
N SER A 210 22.65 11.26 -11.45
CA SER A 210 21.22 11.58 -11.51
C SER A 210 20.94 12.67 -12.53
N LYS A 211 19.72 12.68 -13.08
CA LYS A 211 19.20 13.75 -13.92
C LYS A 211 17.75 14.04 -13.57
N ASP A 212 17.45 15.29 -13.25
CA ASP A 212 16.07 15.73 -13.04
C ASP A 212 15.28 15.77 -14.35
N LEU A 213 14.01 15.36 -14.26
CA LEU A 213 13.06 15.29 -15.36
C LEU A 213 12.06 16.45 -15.25
N ASP A 214 11.65 17.03 -16.38
CA ASP A 214 10.74 18.18 -16.40
C ASP A 214 9.31 17.77 -15.99
N ASP A 215 8.71 18.49 -15.04
CA ASP A 215 7.37 18.24 -14.50
C ASP A 215 6.26 18.16 -15.57
N LYS A 216 6.36 18.92 -16.67
CA LYS A 216 5.38 18.88 -17.75
C LYS A 216 5.58 17.65 -18.62
N GLU A 217 6.83 17.26 -18.87
CA GLU A 217 7.13 16.03 -19.60
C GLU A 217 6.77 14.78 -18.78
N ILE A 218 7.06 14.75 -17.47
CA ILE A 218 6.58 13.70 -16.54
C ILE A 218 5.06 13.55 -16.65
N LYS A 219 4.31 14.66 -16.50
CA LYS A 219 2.85 14.65 -16.63
C LYS A 219 2.39 14.18 -18.01
N LYS A 220 3.07 14.59 -19.08
CA LYS A 220 2.76 14.20 -20.47
C LYS A 220 2.99 12.70 -20.71
N GLN A 221 4.13 12.16 -20.28
CA GLN A 221 4.46 10.74 -20.40
C GLN A 221 3.46 9.89 -19.62
N GLY A 222 3.19 10.21 -18.35
CA GLY A 222 2.20 9.47 -17.54
C GLY A 222 0.80 9.44 -18.19
N LYS A 223 0.36 10.54 -18.80
CA LYS A 223 -0.93 10.59 -19.53
C LYS A 223 -0.93 9.73 -20.80
N GLN A 224 0.19 9.67 -21.52
CA GLN A 224 0.35 8.82 -22.70
C GLN A 224 0.37 7.33 -22.32
N MET A 225 1.13 6.97 -21.28
CA MET A 225 1.23 5.62 -20.74
C MET A 225 -0.11 5.11 -20.21
N ALA A 226 -0.87 5.94 -19.50
CA ALA A 226 -2.23 5.60 -19.06
C ALA A 226 -3.20 5.32 -20.24
N GLY A 227 -3.07 6.04 -21.36
CA GLY A 227 -3.86 5.78 -22.58
C GLY A 227 -3.51 4.46 -23.28
N GLU A 228 -2.24 4.10 -23.29
CA GLU A 228 -1.75 2.80 -23.77
C GLU A 228 -2.22 1.66 -22.85
N LEU A 229 -2.08 1.82 -21.53
CA LEU A 229 -2.56 0.87 -20.52
C LEU A 229 -4.07 0.64 -20.63
N LEU A 230 -4.88 1.70 -20.71
CA LEU A 230 -6.32 1.59 -20.96
C LEU A 230 -6.61 0.74 -22.21
N SER A 231 -5.90 0.99 -23.31
CA SER A 231 -6.11 0.26 -24.56
C SER A 231 -5.90 -1.24 -24.36
N ARG A 232 -4.82 -1.63 -23.67
CA ARG A 232 -4.50 -3.04 -23.33
C ARG A 232 -5.52 -3.65 -22.37
N PHE A 233 -5.94 -2.93 -21.33
CA PHE A 233 -6.94 -3.44 -20.38
C PHE A 233 -8.28 -3.70 -21.06
N ARG A 234 -8.67 -2.88 -22.04
CA ARG A 234 -9.91 -3.07 -22.80
C ARG A 234 -9.90 -4.28 -23.75
N GLU A 235 -8.74 -4.90 -23.99
CA GLU A 235 -8.63 -6.21 -24.67
C GLU A 235 -8.94 -7.38 -23.72
N ASN A 236 -8.73 -7.21 -22.42
CA ASN A 236 -9.10 -8.22 -21.42
C ASN A 236 -10.63 -8.27 -21.23
N LYS A 237 -11.22 -9.45 -21.48
CA LYS A 237 -12.67 -9.69 -21.37
C LYS A 237 -13.26 -9.36 -19.99
N GLY A 238 -12.47 -9.47 -18.92
CA GLY A 238 -12.90 -9.14 -17.55
C GLY A 238 -12.91 -7.64 -17.27
N LEU A 239 -12.04 -6.88 -17.93
CA LEU A 239 -11.83 -5.44 -17.70
C LEU A 239 -12.45 -4.55 -18.79
N LYS A 240 -13.02 -5.15 -19.85
CA LYS A 240 -13.53 -4.44 -21.03
C LYS A 240 -14.54 -3.34 -20.70
N ASP A 241 -15.46 -3.61 -19.78
CA ASP A 241 -16.63 -2.75 -19.57
C ASP A 241 -16.62 -1.99 -18.23
N ILE A 242 -15.68 -2.26 -17.31
CA ILE A 242 -15.65 -1.60 -15.98
C ILE A 242 -15.20 -0.13 -16.04
N PRO A 243 -15.58 0.73 -15.08
CA PRO A 243 -14.89 2.00 -14.87
C PRO A 243 -13.43 1.75 -14.44
N ILE A 244 -12.50 2.53 -14.97
CA ILE A 244 -11.08 2.49 -14.57
C ILE A 244 -10.62 3.90 -14.19
N HIS A 245 -10.17 4.09 -12.95
CA HIS A 245 -9.51 5.32 -12.51
C HIS A 245 -8.00 5.24 -12.80
N PHE A 246 -7.42 6.32 -13.30
CA PHE A 246 -5.98 6.46 -13.48
C PHE A 246 -5.48 7.66 -12.68
N ALA A 247 -4.42 7.47 -11.91
CA ALA A 247 -3.77 8.52 -11.16
C ALA A 247 -2.26 8.52 -11.43
N ILE A 248 -1.69 9.71 -11.67
CA ILE A 248 -0.26 9.90 -11.95
C ILE A 248 0.39 10.50 -10.70
N TYR A 249 1.31 9.75 -10.13
CA TYR A 249 2.11 10.11 -8.96
C TYR A 249 3.51 10.50 -9.42
N LYS A 250 4.01 11.66 -8.99
CA LYS A 250 5.41 12.05 -9.19
C LYS A 250 6.16 11.76 -7.90
N GLN A 251 7.09 10.81 -7.95
CA GLN A 251 7.97 10.50 -6.82
C GLN A 251 8.86 11.70 -6.44
N SER A 252 9.32 11.74 -5.20
CA SER A 252 10.51 12.52 -4.83
C SER A 252 11.80 11.69 -5.05
N GLY A 253 12.96 12.34 -5.01
CA GLY A 253 14.25 11.66 -5.18
C GLY A 253 14.57 10.66 -4.06
N GLU A 254 15.46 9.70 -4.35
CA GLU A 254 15.80 8.55 -3.49
C GLU A 254 16.17 8.95 -2.03
N ASN A 255 16.86 10.08 -1.86
CA ASN A 255 17.31 10.59 -0.56
C ASN A 255 16.29 11.50 0.15
N SER A 256 15.09 11.68 -0.40
CA SER A 256 14.06 12.54 0.19
C SER A 256 13.24 11.81 1.24
N ILE A 257 13.19 12.38 2.46
CA ILE A 257 12.29 11.93 3.54
C ILE A 257 10.84 12.43 3.35
N ILE A 258 10.64 13.45 2.52
CA ILE A 258 9.30 13.89 2.11
C ILE A 258 8.93 13.09 0.86
N PRO A 259 7.77 12.41 0.82
CA PRO A 259 7.33 11.67 -0.37
C PRO A 259 7.02 12.60 -1.54
N GLY A 260 6.64 12.00 -2.65
CA GLY A 260 6.14 12.66 -3.84
C GLY A 260 4.74 13.25 -3.69
N GLU A 261 4.04 13.37 -4.82
CA GLU A 261 2.69 13.97 -4.88
C GLU A 261 1.91 13.45 -6.10
N PHE A 262 0.60 13.25 -5.98
CA PHE A 262 -0.26 13.02 -7.14
C PHE A 262 -0.45 14.33 -7.92
N ILE A 263 -0.19 14.29 -9.22
CA ILE A 263 -0.17 15.48 -10.08
C ILE A 263 -1.36 15.55 -11.05
N ALA A 264 -2.00 14.42 -11.36
CA ALA A 264 -3.18 14.36 -12.22
C ALA A 264 -3.96 13.05 -12.01
N GLY A 265 -5.28 13.09 -12.23
CA GLY A 265 -6.14 11.90 -12.20
C GLY A 265 -7.32 12.00 -13.17
N THR A 266 -7.92 10.85 -13.51
CA THR A 266 -9.08 10.77 -14.41
C THR A 266 -9.81 9.45 -14.26
N THR A 267 -11.13 9.44 -14.48
CA THR A 267 -11.94 8.21 -14.49
C THR A 267 -12.45 7.95 -15.90
N VAL A 268 -12.18 6.74 -16.41
CA VAL A 268 -12.67 6.26 -17.69
C VAL A 268 -13.91 5.42 -17.43
N GLU A 269 -15.08 6.02 -17.69
CA GLU A 269 -16.38 5.38 -17.53
C GLU A 269 -16.52 4.05 -18.30
N GLU A 270 -17.54 3.28 -17.92
CA GLU A 270 -17.88 1.98 -18.51
C GLU A 270 -17.84 1.96 -20.04
N GLY A 271 -17.19 0.94 -20.61
CA GLY A 271 -17.06 0.72 -22.05
C GLY A 271 -16.24 1.76 -22.85
N LYS A 272 -15.79 2.87 -22.24
CA LYS A 272 -14.96 3.88 -22.94
C LYS A 272 -13.53 3.36 -23.13
N THR A 273 -13.00 3.55 -24.34
CA THR A 273 -11.66 3.10 -24.76
C THR A 273 -10.64 4.24 -24.93
N ARG A 274 -11.00 5.47 -24.53
CA ARG A 274 -10.13 6.65 -24.62
C ARG A 274 -10.26 7.52 -23.38
N ILE A 275 -9.13 8.10 -22.97
CA ILE A 275 -9.06 9.15 -21.96
C ILE A 275 -9.21 10.50 -22.68
N ASN A 276 -10.31 11.20 -22.44
CA ASN A 276 -10.58 12.49 -23.08
C ASN A 276 -10.12 13.67 -22.20
N ASP A 277 -10.36 13.57 -20.89
CA ASP A 277 -10.16 14.65 -19.93
C ASP A 277 -9.24 14.20 -18.79
N TRP A 278 -8.54 15.16 -18.18
CA TRP A 278 -7.70 14.96 -17.00
C TRP A 278 -7.95 16.07 -16.00
N LYS A 279 -8.11 15.72 -14.72
CA LYS A 279 -8.11 16.68 -13.62
C LYS A 279 -6.69 16.82 -13.10
N ASP A 280 -6.20 18.04 -12.94
CA ASP A 280 -4.95 18.28 -12.22
C ASP A 280 -5.19 18.10 -10.72
N ILE A 281 -4.34 17.32 -10.08
CA ILE A 281 -4.30 17.16 -8.63
C ILE A 281 -3.24 18.12 -8.10
N LYS A 282 -3.54 18.81 -7.00
CA LYS A 282 -2.66 19.81 -6.38
C LYS A 282 -2.36 19.43 -4.93
N GLN A 283 -1.94 18.19 -4.76
CA GLN A 283 -1.43 17.69 -3.50
C GLN A 283 -0.02 18.24 -3.26
N LYS A 284 0.32 18.46 -1.99
CA LYS A 284 1.68 18.78 -1.56
C LYS A 284 1.94 18.27 -0.16
N THR A 285 3.00 17.50 0.05
CA THR A 285 3.44 17.08 1.38
C THR A 285 4.53 18.02 1.89
N ALA A 286 4.46 18.43 3.16
CA ALA A 286 5.47 19.26 3.81
C ALA A 286 5.65 18.87 5.28
N LEU A 287 6.81 19.21 5.85
CA LEU A 287 7.09 19.04 7.28
C LEU A 287 6.62 20.27 8.08
N LEU A 288 6.29 20.07 9.35
CA LEU A 288 5.93 21.10 10.31
C LEU A 288 6.84 21.02 11.55
N PRO A 289 7.37 22.16 12.05
CA PRO A 289 7.37 23.45 11.39
C PRO A 289 8.40 23.46 10.23
N SER A 290 8.13 24.20 9.16
CA SER A 290 9.13 24.42 8.08
C SER A 290 8.90 25.72 7.33
N GLU A 291 9.90 26.16 6.55
CA GLU A 291 9.73 27.28 5.62
C GLU A 291 8.71 26.94 4.52
N GLU A 292 8.71 25.70 4.04
CA GLU A 292 7.84 25.28 2.93
C GLU A 292 6.37 25.23 3.37
N ALA A 293 6.09 24.67 4.54
CA ALA A 293 4.75 24.75 5.14
C ALA A 293 4.32 26.21 5.33
N GLY A 294 5.20 27.09 5.81
CA GLY A 294 4.92 28.52 5.98
C GLY A 294 4.58 29.27 4.68
N LYS A 295 5.07 28.83 3.51
CA LYS A 295 4.68 29.40 2.20
C LYS A 295 3.31 28.93 1.72
N ILE A 296 2.83 27.79 2.22
CA ILE A 296 1.54 27.20 1.85
C ILE A 296 0.45 27.69 2.81
N ASP A 297 0.71 27.60 4.11
CA ASP A 297 -0.16 27.99 5.22
C ASP A 297 0.69 28.51 6.40
N GLU A 298 0.81 29.85 6.49
CA GLU A 298 1.57 30.53 7.54
C GLU A 298 0.94 30.36 8.93
N ASN A 299 -0.39 30.24 9.00
CA ASN A 299 -1.11 30.07 10.26
C ASN A 299 -0.82 28.70 10.85
N LEU A 300 -1.05 27.62 10.10
CA LEU A 300 -0.77 26.26 10.56
C LEU A 300 0.70 26.08 10.97
N ASN A 301 1.64 26.68 10.23
CA ASN A 301 3.05 26.63 10.58
C ASN A 301 3.39 27.42 11.86
N SER A 302 2.58 28.42 12.22
CA SER A 302 2.73 29.19 13.46
C SER A 302 2.03 28.50 14.64
N ASP A 303 0.85 27.94 14.42
CA ASP A 303 0.10 27.12 15.38
C ASP A 303 0.92 25.89 15.79
N PHE A 304 1.60 25.23 14.84
CA PHE A 304 2.49 24.10 15.14
C PHE A 304 3.77 24.49 15.91
N LYS A 305 4.27 25.73 15.75
CA LYS A 305 5.35 26.25 16.62
C LYS A 305 4.84 26.49 18.03
N GLN A 306 3.67 27.12 18.17
CA GLN A 306 3.07 27.38 19.47
C GLN A 306 2.69 26.08 20.21
N PHE A 307 2.23 25.05 19.48
CA PHE A 307 2.06 23.69 20.00
C PHE A 307 3.38 23.19 20.63
N ASN A 308 4.49 23.26 19.88
CA ASN A 308 5.81 22.87 20.37
C ASN A 308 6.27 23.68 21.60
N ASP A 309 6.17 25.01 21.57
CA ASP A 309 6.56 25.90 22.67
C ASP A 309 5.77 25.57 23.96
N ASN A 310 4.49 25.21 23.82
CA ASN A 310 3.64 24.80 24.93
C ASN A 310 4.08 23.43 25.49
N LEU A 311 4.39 22.44 24.63
CA LEU A 311 4.89 21.14 25.08
C LEU A 311 6.26 21.27 25.77
N GLN A 312 7.18 22.10 25.25
CA GLN A 312 8.48 22.39 25.88
C GLN A 312 8.32 23.06 27.25
N SER A 313 7.33 23.95 27.40
CA SER A 313 7.03 24.63 28.66
C SER A 313 6.44 23.69 29.74
N TYR A 314 5.86 22.56 29.34
CA TYR A 314 5.22 21.61 30.24
C TYR A 314 6.11 20.38 30.53
N PHE A 315 6.96 19.95 29.59
CA PHE A 315 7.83 18.76 29.74
C PHE A 315 9.33 19.14 29.71
N ASN A 316 10.01 19.06 30.85
CA ASN A 316 11.42 19.44 30.99
C ASN A 316 12.42 18.75 30.03
N ASN A 317 12.08 17.57 29.50
CA ASN A 317 12.95 16.78 28.61
C ASN A 317 12.41 16.66 27.17
N PHE A 318 11.31 17.36 26.84
CA PHE A 318 10.80 17.34 25.47
C PHE A 318 11.67 18.21 24.56
N THR A 319 12.07 17.63 23.42
CA THR A 319 12.90 18.30 22.42
C THR A 319 12.01 19.10 21.46
N GLN A 320 11.41 18.40 20.49
CA GLN A 320 10.50 18.97 19.52
C GLN A 320 9.67 17.87 18.86
N ALA A 321 8.39 18.14 18.63
CA ALA A 321 7.51 17.33 17.82
C ALA A 321 7.66 17.73 16.35
N VAL A 322 7.60 16.74 15.46
CA VAL A 322 7.71 16.93 14.00
C VAL A 322 6.41 16.48 13.36
N GLY A 323 5.79 17.37 12.58
CA GLY A 323 4.59 17.07 11.82
C GLY A 323 4.91 16.76 10.36
N THR A 324 4.12 15.89 9.73
CA THR A 324 4.03 15.74 8.29
C THR A 324 2.59 16.05 7.89
N VAL A 325 2.41 17.09 7.07
CA VAL A 325 1.09 17.54 6.60
C VAL A 325 0.96 17.32 5.09
N LYS A 326 -0.17 16.75 4.68
CA LYS A 326 -0.61 16.75 3.28
C LYS A 326 -1.59 17.89 3.06
N PHE A 327 -1.25 18.77 2.12
CA PHE A 327 -2.15 19.78 1.58
C PHE A 327 -2.81 19.25 0.31
N ASP A 328 -4.09 19.53 0.13
CA ASP A 328 -4.76 19.50 -1.17
C ASP A 328 -5.32 20.88 -1.49
N ASN A 329 -4.99 21.42 -2.66
CA ASN A 329 -5.39 22.76 -3.10
C ASN A 329 -5.08 23.86 -2.05
N LYS A 330 -3.91 23.75 -1.40
CA LYS A 330 -3.44 24.59 -0.27
C LYS A 330 -4.25 24.51 1.04
N LYS A 331 -5.08 23.49 1.22
CA LYS A 331 -5.74 23.21 2.51
C LYS A 331 -5.11 21.98 3.14
N ALA A 332 -4.73 22.06 4.41
CA ALA A 332 -4.28 20.89 5.16
C ALA A 332 -5.42 19.86 5.24
N LYS A 333 -5.10 18.58 4.99
CA LYS A 333 -6.08 17.48 4.94
C LYS A 333 -5.78 16.37 5.93
N GLN A 334 -4.52 15.95 5.96
CA GLN A 334 -4.01 14.92 6.86
C GLN A 334 -2.78 15.50 7.55
N LEU A 335 -2.70 15.36 8.87
CA LEU A 335 -1.54 15.70 9.69
C LEU A 335 -1.14 14.49 10.54
N SER A 336 0.07 13.96 10.34
CA SER A 336 0.68 13.03 11.31
C SER A 336 1.71 13.80 12.13
N VAL A 337 1.74 13.61 13.44
CA VAL A 337 2.66 14.28 14.36
C VAL A 337 3.41 13.26 15.20
N ASP A 338 4.73 13.28 15.11
CA ASP A 338 5.61 12.53 16.01
C ASP A 338 5.95 13.38 17.23
N VAL A 339 5.60 12.89 18.42
CA VAL A 339 5.94 13.50 19.72
C VAL A 339 6.91 12.58 20.45
N PRO A 340 8.24 12.79 20.31
CA PRO A 340 9.24 12.04 21.04
C PRO A 340 9.23 12.44 22.52
N ILE A 341 9.21 11.44 23.40
CA ILE A 341 9.31 11.61 24.85
C ILE A 341 10.39 10.68 25.42
N ASP A 342 11.00 11.09 26.54
CA ASP A 342 11.85 10.21 27.33
C ASP A 342 11.07 9.06 27.98
N TYR A 343 11.77 8.12 28.61
CA TYR A 343 11.14 7.07 29.39
C TYR A 343 10.37 7.66 30.59
N TYR A 344 9.05 7.69 30.48
CA TYR A 344 8.12 8.12 31.52
C TYR A 344 7.32 6.94 32.09
N GLY A 345 6.93 7.05 33.36
CA GLY A 345 6.01 6.13 34.01
C GLY A 345 4.59 6.24 33.45
N LYS A 346 3.76 5.21 33.64
CA LYS A 346 2.41 5.17 33.06
C LYS A 346 1.51 6.36 33.43
N ALA A 347 1.62 6.86 34.67
CA ALA A 347 0.85 8.03 35.11
C ALA A 347 1.29 9.32 34.39
N GLU A 348 2.60 9.47 34.17
CA GLU A 348 3.17 10.59 33.42
C GLU A 348 2.78 10.49 31.94
N THR A 349 2.84 9.30 31.32
CA THR A 349 2.32 9.07 29.96
C THR A 349 0.87 9.50 29.80
N ILE A 350 0.01 9.22 30.79
CA ILE A 350 -1.40 9.66 30.78
C ILE A 350 -1.48 11.20 30.81
N GLY A 351 -0.76 11.85 31.73
CA GLY A 351 -0.74 13.32 31.83
C GLY A 351 -0.17 14.01 30.59
N ILE A 352 0.89 13.44 29.99
CA ILE A 352 1.45 13.86 28.71
C ILE A 352 0.37 13.81 27.63
N THR A 353 -0.30 12.66 27.49
CA THR A 353 -1.29 12.45 26.43
C THR A 353 -2.51 13.37 26.60
N GLN A 354 -2.97 13.59 27.83
CA GLN A 354 -4.03 14.54 28.14
C GLN A 354 -3.67 15.96 27.69
N TYR A 355 -2.47 16.44 28.05
CA TYR A 355 -2.03 17.78 27.68
C TYR A 355 -1.82 17.93 26.17
N VAL A 356 -1.22 16.93 25.50
CA VAL A 356 -1.07 16.91 24.03
C VAL A 356 -2.43 16.91 23.33
N THR A 357 -3.45 16.24 23.88
CA THR A 357 -4.82 16.26 23.32
C THR A 357 -5.41 17.67 23.40
N GLU A 358 -5.31 18.35 24.56
CA GLU A 358 -5.78 19.73 24.72
C GLU A 358 -5.09 20.70 23.74
N GLN A 359 -3.77 20.55 23.53
CA GLN A 359 -3.06 21.37 22.55
C GLN A 359 -3.47 21.03 21.10
N ALA A 360 -3.75 19.76 20.78
CA ALA A 360 -4.22 19.36 19.46
C ALA A 360 -5.61 19.91 19.13
N GLU A 361 -6.55 19.87 20.08
CA GLU A 361 -7.87 20.50 19.93
C GLU A 361 -7.77 22.02 19.74
N LYS A 362 -6.77 22.66 20.36
CA LYS A 362 -6.58 24.10 20.22
C LYS A 362 -5.97 24.54 18.89
N TYR A 363 -5.02 23.76 18.34
CA TYR A 363 -4.20 24.17 17.20
C TYR A 363 -4.50 23.42 15.89
N PHE A 364 -5.12 22.23 15.94
CA PHE A 364 -5.33 21.36 14.77
C PHE A 364 -6.81 21.09 14.44
N ASP A 365 -7.77 21.74 15.12
CA ASP A 365 -9.21 21.50 14.92
C ASP A 365 -9.70 21.71 13.48
N GLY A 366 -9.07 22.65 12.75
CA GLY A 366 -9.37 22.95 11.35
C GLY A 366 -8.88 21.94 10.32
N ILE A 367 -8.25 20.83 10.74
CA ILE A 367 -7.74 19.77 9.85
C ILE A 367 -8.73 18.59 9.85
N ASP A 368 -9.14 18.15 8.65
CA ASP A 368 -10.15 17.08 8.49
C ASP A 368 -9.74 15.76 9.16
N ALA A 369 -8.44 15.42 9.17
CA ALA A 369 -7.93 14.26 9.88
C ALA A 369 -6.51 14.50 10.45
N TYR A 370 -6.24 14.00 11.66
CA TYR A 370 -4.90 13.98 12.21
C TYR A 370 -4.62 12.77 13.12
N GLU A 371 -3.34 12.41 13.21
CA GLU A 371 -2.81 11.44 14.17
C GLU A 371 -1.59 12.01 14.90
N ILE A 372 -1.45 11.70 16.19
CA ILE A 372 -0.34 12.11 17.03
C ILE A 372 0.22 10.87 17.73
N HIS A 373 1.45 10.51 17.36
CA HIS A 373 2.16 9.34 17.86
C HIS A 373 3.12 9.78 18.98
N ILE A 374 2.77 9.43 20.22
CA ILE A 374 3.61 9.72 21.39
C ILE A 374 4.51 8.51 21.62
N LYS A 375 5.83 8.67 21.48
CA LYS A 375 6.79 7.55 21.42
C LYS A 375 8.09 7.78 22.20
N ASP A 376 8.66 6.69 22.70
CA ASP A 376 9.90 6.60 23.46
C ASP A 376 10.90 5.75 22.66
N GLY A 377 11.81 6.44 21.98
CA GLY A 377 12.53 5.88 20.84
C GLY A 377 11.55 5.32 19.81
N ASN A 378 11.61 4.01 19.58
CA ASN A 378 10.71 3.30 18.65
C ASN A 378 9.47 2.70 19.32
N ASN A 379 9.27 2.88 20.63
CA ASN A 379 8.17 2.26 21.37
C ASN A 379 6.96 3.22 21.44
N PRO A 380 5.79 2.88 20.86
CA PRO A 380 4.59 3.69 21.01
C PRO A 380 4.10 3.66 22.46
N LYS A 381 3.72 4.84 22.98
CA LYS A 381 3.20 5.02 24.36
C LYS A 381 1.75 5.49 24.35
N ALA A 382 1.40 6.37 23.42
CA ALA A 382 0.02 6.74 23.15
C ALA A 382 -0.21 7.09 21.66
N LEU A 383 -1.47 6.99 21.25
CA LEU A 383 -1.99 7.50 19.98
C LEU A 383 -3.16 8.44 20.30
N ILE A 384 -3.18 9.61 19.68
CA ILE A 384 -4.35 10.49 19.62
C ILE A 384 -4.72 10.58 18.14
N SER A 385 -5.95 10.28 17.77
CA SER A 385 -6.41 10.42 16.38
C SER A 385 -7.77 11.09 16.28
N LYS A 386 -7.98 11.88 15.24
CA LYS A 386 -9.26 12.52 14.91
C LYS A 386 -9.50 12.33 13.42
N THR A 387 -10.68 11.82 13.07
CA THR A 387 -11.20 11.80 11.70
C THR A 387 -12.30 12.85 11.55
N LYS A 388 -12.74 13.09 10.32
CA LYS A 388 -13.74 14.12 9.99
C LYS A 388 -15.10 13.91 10.67
N ASP A 389 -15.45 12.66 10.98
CA ASP A 389 -16.71 12.30 11.62
C ASP A 389 -16.59 12.24 13.16
N ASP A 390 -15.38 12.36 13.72
CA ASP A 390 -15.14 12.43 15.16
C ASP A 390 -15.43 13.82 15.72
N LYS A 391 -16.25 13.88 16.77
CA LYS A 391 -16.57 15.13 17.49
C LYS A 391 -15.42 15.63 18.36
N GLU A 392 -14.68 14.69 18.93
CA GLU A 392 -13.56 14.89 19.87
C GLU A 392 -12.48 13.85 19.53
N PRO A 393 -11.18 14.12 19.80
CA PRO A 393 -10.10 13.21 19.46
C PRO A 393 -10.20 11.90 20.25
N GLN A 394 -9.97 10.78 19.56
CA GLN A 394 -9.89 9.46 20.16
C GLN A 394 -8.50 9.24 20.74
N VAL A 395 -8.44 8.84 22.02
CA VAL A 395 -7.16 8.72 22.77
C VAL A 395 -6.93 7.28 23.21
N HIS A 396 -5.78 6.72 22.85
CA HIS A 396 -5.34 5.38 23.23
C HIS A 396 -4.00 5.42 23.98
N ILE A 397 -3.93 4.81 25.17
CA ILE A 397 -2.68 4.59 25.92
C ILE A 397 -2.28 3.13 25.78
N TYR A 398 -1.10 2.86 25.23
CA TYR A 398 -0.61 1.50 25.04
C TYR A 398 -0.33 0.81 26.37
N LYS A 399 -0.67 -0.48 26.45
CA LYS A 399 -0.34 -1.33 27.60
C LYS A 399 1.02 -1.99 27.37
N ASN A 400 2.07 -1.39 27.93
CA ASN A 400 3.38 -2.03 28.00
C ASN A 400 3.31 -3.21 28.98
N ASN A 401 3.10 -4.41 28.43
CA ASN A 401 3.30 -5.67 29.14
C ASN A 401 4.76 -6.09 28.96
N ASN A 402 5.63 -5.65 29.88
CA ASN A 402 6.95 -6.26 30.09
C ASN A 402 6.82 -7.40 31.12
#